data_AF-A0A2A3ZUT3-F1
#
_entry.id   AF-A0A2A3ZUT3-F1
#
_cell.length_a   1.000
_cell.length_b   1.000
_cell.length_c   1.000
_cell.angle_alpha   90.00
_cell.angle_beta   90.00
_cell.angle_gamma   90.00
#
_symmetry.space_group_name_H-M   'P 1'
#
loop_
_entity.id
_entity.type
_entity.pdbx_description
1 polymer ?
#
loop_
_entity_poly.entity_id
_entity_poly.type
_entity_poly.pdbx_seq_one_letter_code
_entity_poly.pdbx_strand_id
1 'polypeptide(L)'
;MWTTRQISDPGDLAGQPRLEWGIREGFRDYLSGVPDAEVVLDGVVFDEESERFVFPLAAKSLLATSGSLRVRAHDGALDLRLSRLRPVTGEKSWELLDSTDQAISRLPGRPPEPDAPEWKFAQVLLTDYGSSLFAGHYGPWASMDPLIVDFGS
;
A
#
# COMPACT_ATOMS: atom_id res chain seq x y z
N MET A 1 -10.46 -10.38 12.66
CA MET A 1 -9.04 -10.49 12.34
C MET A 1 -8.89 -11.57 11.29
N TRP A 2 -8.37 -11.22 10.11
CA TRP A 2 -8.10 -12.17 9.02
C TRP A 2 -6.90 -13.06 9.36
N THR A 3 -6.69 -14.12 8.57
CA THR A 3 -5.48 -14.95 8.71
C THR A 3 -4.30 -14.26 8.04
N THR A 4 -3.26 -13.96 8.81
CA THR A 4 -1.99 -13.45 8.27
C THR A 4 -0.94 -14.55 8.24
N ARG A 5 -0.28 -14.71 7.09
CA ARG A 5 0.87 -15.58 6.91
C ARG A 5 2.11 -14.74 6.58
N GLN A 6 3.03 -14.66 7.53
CA GLN A 6 4.33 -14.01 7.32
C GLN A 6 5.31 -15.01 6.69
N ILE A 7 5.83 -14.69 5.50
CA ILE A 7 6.86 -15.46 4.79
C ILE A 7 8.25 -15.06 5.26
N SER A 8 8.49 -13.76 5.33
CA SER A 8 9.71 -13.19 5.90
C SER A 8 9.37 -11.92 6.68
N ASP A 9 10.02 -11.75 7.83
CA ASP A 9 9.94 -10.55 8.64
C ASP A 9 10.95 -9.52 8.10
N PRO A 10 10.54 -8.27 7.79
CA PRO A 10 11.45 -7.21 7.40
C PRO A 10 12.44 -6.80 8.53
N GLY A 11 12.25 -7.30 9.75
CA GLY A 11 13.07 -6.98 10.92
C GLY A 11 12.62 -5.68 11.58
N ASP A 12 13.48 -5.13 12.44
CA ASP A 12 13.20 -3.85 13.10
C ASP A 12 13.25 -2.70 12.10
N LEU A 13 12.08 -2.11 11.81
CA LEU A 13 11.91 -0.98 10.91
C LEU A 13 12.01 0.38 11.62
N ALA A 14 12.30 0.41 12.92
CA ALA A 14 12.47 1.66 13.66
C ALA A 14 13.59 2.51 13.03
N GLY A 15 13.29 3.77 12.73
CA GLY A 15 14.23 4.69 12.09
C GLY A 15 14.55 4.37 10.62
N GLN A 16 13.98 3.31 10.03
CA GLN A 16 14.21 2.98 8.63
C GLN A 16 13.20 3.68 7.69
N PRO A 17 13.62 4.04 6.46
CA PRO A 17 12.71 4.58 5.46
C PRO A 17 11.66 3.55 5.02
N ARG A 18 10.40 3.95 4.99
CA ARG A 18 9.25 3.04 4.75
C ARG A 18 8.05 3.77 4.16
N LEU A 19 7.17 3.01 3.53
CA LEU A 19 5.86 3.44 3.07
C LEU A 19 4.80 2.74 3.92
N GLU A 20 3.90 3.51 4.50
CA GLU A 20 2.81 3.03 5.35
C GLU A 20 1.47 3.28 4.67
N TRP A 21 0.64 2.24 4.58
CA TRP A 21 -0.68 2.35 3.97
C TRP A 21 -1.68 1.37 4.57
N GLY A 22 -2.84 1.85 5.00
CA GLY A 22 -3.95 1.00 5.43
C GLY A 22 -4.67 0.30 4.27
N ILE A 23 -4.39 0.71 3.03
CA ILE A 23 -5.15 0.37 1.81
C ILE A 23 -6.57 0.92 1.90
N ARG A 24 -7.45 0.28 2.66
CA ARG A 24 -8.81 0.75 2.91
C ARG A 24 -9.36 0.07 4.16
N GLU A 25 -9.83 0.83 5.14
CA GLU A 25 -10.49 0.30 6.35
C GLU A 25 -11.59 -0.72 6.01
N GLY A 26 -12.57 -0.34 5.19
CA GLY A 26 -13.67 -1.25 4.82
C GLY A 26 -13.23 -2.51 4.06
N PHE A 27 -12.04 -2.50 3.44
CA PHE A 27 -11.47 -3.72 2.85
C PHE A 27 -10.89 -4.62 3.93
N ARG A 28 -10.16 -4.06 4.91
CA ARG A 28 -9.65 -4.81 6.08
C ARG A 28 -10.79 -5.42 6.91
N ASP A 29 -11.86 -4.67 7.14
CA ASP A 29 -13.06 -5.16 7.82
C ASP A 29 -13.70 -6.34 7.09
N TYR A 30 -13.84 -6.22 5.77
CA TYR A 30 -14.34 -7.29 4.92
C TYR A 30 -13.49 -8.56 5.05
N LEU A 31 -12.16 -8.46 4.95
CA LEU A 31 -11.26 -9.61 5.11
C LEU A 31 -11.42 -10.30 6.47
N SER A 32 -11.65 -9.53 7.53
CA SER A 32 -11.92 -10.08 8.87
C SER A 32 -13.21 -10.91 8.95
N GLY A 33 -14.18 -10.67 8.07
CA GLY A 33 -15.46 -11.39 8.02
C GLY A 33 -15.48 -12.57 7.06
N VAL A 34 -14.42 -12.79 6.28
CA VAL A 34 -14.35 -13.82 5.25
C VAL A 34 -13.52 -15.01 5.75
N PRO A 35 -14.12 -16.20 5.95
CA PRO A 35 -13.43 -17.33 6.57
C PRO A 35 -12.18 -17.84 5.82
N ASP A 36 -12.16 -17.70 4.51
CA ASP A 36 -11.06 -18.13 3.64
C ASP A 36 -10.13 -16.99 3.22
N ALA A 37 -10.26 -15.80 3.84
CA ALA A 37 -9.35 -14.69 3.58
C ALA A 37 -7.94 -15.00 4.12
N GLU A 38 -6.96 -14.94 3.22
CA GLU A 38 -5.54 -15.10 3.51
C GLU A 38 -4.79 -13.82 3.12
N VAL A 39 -4.05 -13.26 4.07
CA VAL A 39 -3.11 -12.15 3.86
C VAL A 39 -1.71 -12.70 3.98
N VAL A 40 -0.99 -12.78 2.86
CA VAL A 40 0.40 -13.23 2.81
C VAL A 40 1.32 -12.01 2.73
N LEU A 41 2.26 -11.93 3.65
CA LEU A 41 3.23 -10.86 3.77
C LEU A 41 4.64 -11.42 3.57
N ASP A 42 5.47 -10.74 2.80
CA ASP A 42 6.87 -11.11 2.56
C ASP A 42 7.72 -9.85 2.62
N GLY A 43 8.50 -9.65 3.68
CA GLY A 43 9.26 -8.42 3.90
C GLY A 43 8.37 -7.19 4.12
N VAL A 44 7.14 -7.41 4.59
CA VAL A 44 6.13 -6.40 4.93
C VAL A 44 5.55 -6.80 6.29
N VAL A 45 5.17 -5.83 7.11
CA VAL A 45 4.43 -6.10 8.37
C VAL A 45 3.11 -5.35 8.35
N PHE A 46 2.12 -5.90 9.05
CA PHE A 46 0.93 -5.14 9.43
C PHE A 46 1.13 -4.68 10.87
N ASP A 47 1.10 -3.36 11.07
CA ASP A 47 1.15 -2.73 12.38
C ASP A 47 -0.27 -2.58 12.90
N GLU A 48 -0.60 -3.34 13.96
CA GLU A 48 -1.91 -3.36 14.60
C GLU A 48 -2.25 -2.06 15.33
N GLU A 49 -1.24 -1.29 15.79
CA GLU A 49 -1.49 -0.02 16.49
C GLU A 49 -1.91 1.08 15.52
N SER A 50 -1.23 1.18 14.38
CA SER A 50 -1.55 2.16 13.34
C SER A 50 -2.55 1.67 12.29
N GLU A 51 -2.88 0.38 12.30
CA GLU A 51 -3.71 -0.34 11.33
C GLU A 51 -3.20 -0.20 9.87
N ARG A 52 -1.89 -0.25 9.68
CA ARG A 52 -1.25 -0.07 8.37
C ARG A 52 -0.32 -1.20 7.99
N PHE A 53 -0.25 -1.48 6.70
CA PHE A 53 0.85 -2.24 6.13
C PHE A 53 2.07 -1.34 6.01
N VAL A 54 3.20 -1.82 6.50
CA VAL A 54 4.48 -1.13 6.51
C VAL A 54 5.41 -1.82 5.52
N PHE A 55 5.70 -1.13 4.44
CA PHE A 55 6.57 -1.58 3.37
C PHE A 55 7.93 -0.87 3.49
N PRO A 56 9.05 -1.58 3.74
CA PRO A 56 10.36 -0.96 3.75
C PRO A 56 10.69 -0.37 2.38
N LEU A 57 11.43 0.74 2.34
CA LEU A 57 11.97 1.25 1.07
C LEU A 57 13.26 0.51 0.73
N ALA A 58 13.34 -0.04 -0.48
CA ALA A 58 14.56 -0.68 -0.98
C ALA A 58 15.71 0.33 -1.14
N ALA A 59 15.38 1.56 -1.53
CA ALA A 59 16.29 2.70 -1.55
C ALA A 59 15.53 4.02 -1.47
N LYS A 60 15.98 4.95 -0.61
CA LYS A 60 15.37 6.27 -0.43
C LYS A 60 15.29 7.09 -1.73
N SER A 61 16.33 7.01 -2.57
CA SER A 61 16.39 7.75 -3.84
C SER A 61 15.41 7.27 -4.91
N LEU A 62 14.92 6.03 -4.80
CA LEU A 62 14.01 5.43 -5.79
C LEU A 62 12.55 5.45 -5.32
N LEU A 63 12.30 5.72 -4.04
CA LEU A 63 10.99 5.64 -3.38
C LEU A 63 10.27 4.30 -3.61
N ALA A 64 11.02 3.27 -3.99
CA ALA A 64 10.50 1.96 -4.33
C ALA A 64 10.52 1.09 -3.09
N THR A 65 9.38 0.51 -2.75
CA THR A 65 9.30 -0.44 -1.64
C THR A 65 9.95 -1.78 -2.00
N SER A 66 10.47 -2.46 -0.98
CA SER A 66 10.75 -3.89 -1.00
C SER A 66 9.57 -4.68 -0.41
N GLY A 67 9.64 -6.00 -0.58
CA GLY A 67 8.62 -6.91 -0.07
C GLY A 67 7.34 -6.92 -0.90
N SER A 68 6.39 -7.73 -0.45
CA SER A 68 5.08 -7.86 -1.08
C SER A 68 3.98 -8.19 -0.08
N LEU A 69 2.78 -7.74 -0.43
CA LEU A 69 1.52 -8.12 0.16
C LEU A 69 0.70 -8.85 -0.89
N ARG A 70 0.10 -9.98 -0.52
CA ARG A 70 -0.90 -10.67 -1.33
C ARG A 70 -2.13 -10.95 -0.49
N VAL A 71 -3.30 -10.66 -1.04
CA VAL A 71 -4.59 -10.98 -0.42
C VAL A 71 -5.34 -11.95 -1.31
N ARG A 72 -5.83 -13.03 -0.72
CA ARG A 72 -6.69 -14.01 -1.38
C ARG A 72 -7.97 -14.22 -0.59
N ALA A 73 -9.08 -14.38 -1.28
CA ALA A 73 -10.37 -14.74 -0.70
C ALA A 73 -11.29 -15.35 -1.75
N HIS A 74 -12.39 -15.97 -1.30
CA HIS A 74 -13.40 -16.62 -2.14
C HIS A 74 -12.78 -17.63 -3.12
N ASP A 75 -12.01 -18.57 -2.60
CA ASP A 75 -11.32 -19.62 -3.36
C ASP A 75 -10.42 -19.05 -4.48
N GLY A 76 -9.85 -17.85 -4.26
CA GLY A 76 -8.95 -17.17 -5.19
C GLY A 76 -9.65 -16.28 -6.22
N ALA A 77 -10.97 -16.10 -6.13
CA ALA A 77 -11.68 -15.12 -6.94
C ALA A 77 -11.18 -13.69 -6.66
N LEU A 78 -10.82 -13.39 -5.41
CA LEU A 78 -9.96 -12.26 -5.08
C LEU A 78 -8.52 -12.73 -5.02
N ASP A 79 -7.63 -12.13 -5.80
CA ASP A 79 -6.18 -12.31 -5.74
C ASP A 79 -5.48 -10.98 -6.01
N LEU A 80 -5.37 -10.16 -4.97
CA LEU A 80 -4.73 -8.85 -5.02
C LEU A 80 -3.26 -9.00 -4.64
N ARG A 81 -2.36 -8.39 -5.43
CA ARG A 81 -0.93 -8.34 -5.12
C ARG A 81 -0.42 -6.91 -5.19
N LEU A 82 0.26 -6.48 -4.13
CA LEU A 82 0.97 -5.21 -4.07
C LEU A 82 2.44 -5.47 -3.79
N SER A 83 3.30 -4.95 -4.67
CA SER A 83 4.75 -5.03 -4.53
C SER A 83 5.41 -3.91 -5.30
N ARG A 84 6.63 -3.54 -4.90
CA ARG A 84 7.43 -2.50 -5.55
C ARG A 84 6.67 -1.18 -5.71
N LEU A 85 5.92 -0.79 -4.67
CA LEU A 85 5.13 0.42 -4.65
C LEU A 85 6.05 1.63 -4.77
N ARG A 86 5.70 2.59 -5.63
CA ARG A 86 6.54 3.77 -5.86
C ARG A 86 5.70 5.01 -6.16
N PRO A 87 5.69 6.00 -5.26
CA PRO A 87 5.20 7.34 -5.57
C PRO A 87 6.08 7.98 -6.64
N VAL A 88 5.48 8.50 -7.72
CA VAL A 88 6.15 9.24 -8.79
C VAL A 88 5.44 10.55 -9.08
N THR A 89 6.18 11.55 -9.55
CA THR A 89 5.59 12.80 -10.03
C THR A 89 4.96 12.57 -11.40
N GLY A 90 3.66 12.83 -11.54
CA GLY A 90 2.97 12.95 -12.83
C GLY A 90 2.90 14.41 -13.28
N GLU A 91 2.22 14.68 -14.40
CA GLU A 91 2.12 16.05 -14.96
C GLU A 91 1.37 17.04 -14.05
N LYS A 92 0.39 16.56 -13.28
CA LYS A 92 -0.52 17.41 -12.47
C LYS A 92 -0.73 16.92 -11.05
N SER A 93 -0.28 15.71 -10.72
CA SER A 93 -0.43 15.05 -9.42
C SER A 93 0.67 14.01 -9.25
N TRP A 94 0.84 13.52 -8.03
CA TRP A 94 1.61 12.30 -7.80
C TRP A 94 0.78 11.07 -8.19
N GLU A 95 1.45 9.97 -8.49
CA GLU A 95 0.86 8.66 -8.76
C GLU A 95 1.58 7.60 -7.94
N LEU A 96 0.85 6.60 -7.47
CA LEU A 96 1.43 5.41 -6.85
C LEU A 96 1.46 4.31 -7.91
N LEU A 97 2.65 3.89 -8.31
CA LEU A 97 2.86 2.77 -9.23
C LEU A 97 3.03 1.45 -8.45
N ASP A 98 2.68 0.32 -9.06
CA ASP A 98 3.00 -1.02 -8.57
C ASP A 98 4.18 -1.67 -9.33
N SER A 99 4.43 -2.95 -9.08
CA SER A 99 5.47 -3.73 -9.76
C SER A 99 5.28 -3.91 -11.27
N THR A 100 4.11 -3.61 -11.81
CA THR A 100 3.84 -3.60 -13.25
C THR A 100 4.08 -2.24 -13.90
N ASP A 101 4.54 -1.25 -13.11
CA ASP A 101 4.72 0.14 -13.50
C ASP A 101 3.43 0.83 -13.97
N GLN A 102 2.27 0.31 -13.57
CA GLN A 102 0.97 0.95 -13.76
C GLN A 102 0.55 1.73 -12.52
N ALA A 103 -0.08 2.89 -12.72
CA ALA A 103 -0.60 3.69 -11.63
C ALA A 103 -1.82 2.99 -11.01
N ILE A 104 -1.71 2.61 -9.73
CA ILE A 104 -2.83 2.06 -8.95
C ILE A 104 -3.64 3.17 -8.26
N SER A 105 -2.98 4.28 -7.93
CA SER A 105 -3.63 5.42 -7.28
C SER A 105 -3.10 6.75 -7.80
N ARG A 106 -3.98 7.75 -7.84
CA ARG A 106 -3.62 9.16 -7.94
C ARG A 106 -3.53 9.75 -6.54
N LEU A 107 -2.53 10.61 -6.35
CA LEU A 107 -2.20 11.25 -5.09
C LEU A 107 -2.30 12.78 -5.31
N PRO A 108 -3.52 13.34 -5.31
CA PRO A 108 -3.72 14.76 -5.52
C PRO A 108 -3.20 15.58 -4.34
N GLY A 109 -2.70 16.77 -4.63
CA GLY A 109 -2.21 17.69 -3.61
C GLY A 109 -0.95 18.41 -4.04
N ARG A 110 -0.45 19.26 -3.15
CA ARG A 110 0.84 19.93 -3.33
C ARG A 110 1.95 18.88 -3.21
N PRO A 111 3.01 18.93 -4.05
CA PRO A 111 4.20 18.13 -3.84
C PRO A 111 4.74 18.31 -2.42
N PRO A 112 5.08 17.22 -1.73
CA PRO A 112 5.77 17.31 -0.45
C PRO A 112 7.10 18.07 -0.58
N GLU A 113 7.56 18.69 0.50
CA GLU A 113 8.88 19.32 0.51
C GLU A 113 9.97 18.24 0.40
N PRO A 114 10.98 18.40 -0.48
CA PRO A 114 11.99 17.37 -0.72
C PRO A 114 12.74 16.92 0.54
N ASP A 115 12.97 17.84 1.48
CA ASP A 115 13.72 17.61 2.71
C ASP A 115 12.81 17.32 3.92
N ALA A 116 11.50 17.17 3.72
CA ALA A 116 10.59 16.80 4.80
C ALA A 116 10.95 15.39 5.33
N PRO A 117 10.90 15.16 6.65
CA PRO A 117 11.18 13.84 7.24
C PRO A 117 10.15 12.78 6.82
N GLU A 118 8.96 13.22 6.42
CA GLU A 118 7.89 12.38 5.93
C GLU A 118 7.10 13.08 4.82
N TRP A 119 6.52 12.31 3.91
CA TRP A 119 5.56 12.75 2.93
C TRP A 119 4.19 12.14 3.21
N LYS A 120 3.19 12.99 3.41
CA LYS A 120 1.81 12.59 3.70
C LYS A 120 0.90 12.89 2.52
N PHE A 121 0.31 11.86 1.95
CA PHE A 121 -0.72 11.96 0.92
C PHE A 121 -2.08 11.69 1.55
N ALA A 122 -2.77 12.77 1.93
CA ALA A 122 -4.06 12.71 2.61
C ALA A 122 -5.19 12.14 1.73
N GLN A 123 -5.07 12.26 0.41
CA GLN A 123 -5.99 11.67 -0.55
C GLN A 123 -5.24 10.66 -1.41
N VAL A 124 -5.82 9.46 -1.48
CA VAL A 124 -5.37 8.37 -2.33
C VAL A 124 -6.58 7.89 -3.11
N LEU A 125 -6.59 8.08 -4.42
CA LEU A 125 -7.75 7.82 -5.27
C LEU A 125 -7.42 6.72 -6.26
N LEU A 126 -8.20 5.64 -6.32
CA LEU A 126 -7.93 4.56 -7.28
C LEU A 126 -7.98 5.05 -8.73
N THR A 127 -7.10 4.52 -9.55
CA THR A 127 -7.24 4.59 -11.02
C THR A 127 -8.18 3.48 -11.52
N ASP A 128 -8.44 3.43 -12.83
CA ASP A 128 -9.13 2.30 -13.45
C ASP A 128 -8.36 0.97 -13.22
N TYR A 129 -7.03 1.02 -13.36
CA TYR A 129 -6.18 -0.14 -13.09
C TYR A 129 -6.23 -0.54 -11.61
N GLY A 130 -6.10 0.42 -10.69
CA GLY A 130 -6.21 0.17 -9.25
C GLY A 130 -7.56 -0.43 -8.86
N SER A 131 -8.66 0.07 -9.43
CA SER A 131 -10.01 -0.50 -9.25
C SER A 131 -10.08 -1.98 -9.66
N SER A 132 -9.43 -2.35 -10.76
CA SER A 132 -9.42 -3.74 -11.25
C SER A 132 -8.73 -4.71 -10.30
N LEU A 133 -7.76 -4.26 -9.49
CA LEU A 133 -7.11 -5.09 -8.47
C LEU A 133 -8.07 -5.51 -7.35
N PHE A 134 -9.16 -4.76 -7.17
CA PHE A 134 -10.25 -5.08 -6.23
C PHE A 134 -11.47 -5.67 -6.94
N ALA A 135 -11.27 -6.30 -8.09
CA ALA A 135 -12.35 -6.85 -8.94
C ALA A 135 -13.47 -5.83 -9.29
N GLY A 136 -13.16 -4.53 -9.25
CA GLY A 136 -14.12 -3.45 -9.51
C GLY A 136 -15.04 -3.09 -8.34
N HIS A 137 -14.87 -3.67 -7.14
CA HIS A 137 -15.70 -3.35 -5.96
C HIS A 137 -15.51 -1.90 -5.49
N TYR A 138 -14.33 -1.33 -5.72
CA TYR A 138 -14.07 0.09 -5.54
C TYR A 138 -13.86 0.71 -6.91
N GLY A 139 -14.77 1.59 -7.33
CA GLY A 139 -14.69 2.23 -8.63
C GLY A 139 -13.45 3.14 -8.77
N PRO A 140 -13.13 3.58 -10.00
CA PRO A 140 -12.17 4.65 -10.21
C PRO A 140 -12.54 5.86 -9.35
N TRP A 141 -11.53 6.55 -8.82
CA TRP A 141 -11.66 7.68 -7.89
C TRP A 141 -12.18 7.32 -6.50
N ALA A 142 -12.40 6.05 -6.19
CA ALA A 142 -12.69 5.63 -4.83
C ALA A 142 -11.55 6.08 -3.91
N SER A 143 -11.94 6.70 -2.79
CA SER A 143 -11.00 7.12 -1.76
C SER A 143 -10.50 5.90 -1.00
N MET A 144 -9.19 5.82 -0.91
CA MET A 144 -8.43 4.84 -0.13
C MET A 144 -7.89 5.52 1.13
N ASP A 145 -7.34 4.73 2.04
CA ASP A 145 -6.73 5.28 3.26
C ASP A 145 -5.52 6.16 2.89
N PRO A 146 -5.19 7.17 3.71
CA PRO A 146 -4.02 8.01 3.49
C PRO A 146 -2.72 7.18 3.40
N LEU A 147 -1.80 7.67 2.57
CA LEU A 147 -0.49 7.07 2.34
C LEU A 147 0.60 7.94 2.97
N ILE A 148 1.54 7.32 3.67
CA ILE A 148 2.69 8.01 4.28
C ILE A 148 3.98 7.39 3.76
N VAL A 149 4.96 8.24 3.42
CA VAL A 149 6.35 7.82 3.22
C VAL A 149 7.17 8.46 4.32
N ASP A 150 7.67 7.66 5.25
CA ASP A 150 8.59 8.10 6.31
C ASP A 150 10.02 7.82 5.83
N PHE A 151 10.90 8.82 5.94
CA PHE A 151 12.29 8.70 5.49
C PHE A 151 13.28 8.24 6.56
N GLY A 152 12.79 7.88 7.74
CA GLY A 152 13.61 7.50 8.88
C GLY A 152 14.33 8.70 9.51
N SER A 153 14.96 8.44 10.65
CA SER A 153 15.73 9.40 11.45
C SER A 153 17.13 8.90 11.72
#